data_AF-A0A7J8EY89-F1
#
_entry.id   AF-A0A7J8EY89-F1
#
_cell.length_a   1.000
_cell.length_b   1.000
_cell.length_c   1.000
_cell.angle_alpha   90.00
_cell.angle_beta   90.00
_cell.angle_gamma   90.00
#
_symmetry.space_group_name_H-M   'P 1'
#
loop_
_entity.id
_entity.type
_entity.pdbx_description
1 polymer ?
#
loop_
_entity_poly.entity_id
_entity_poly.type
_entity_poly.pdbx_seq_one_letter_code
_entity_poly.pdbx_strand_id
1 'polypeptide(L)'
;MGRKTWLSIPMKNRPLKDRINLVLSRKLKEPPQGAHFLAKSLDDALKLIEQPELKSKVDMVWIVGGSSVYAEAMNKPGHIRLFVTRIMQEFESDIFFPEVDLGKYKLLPKYPGVLSDVQEEKGIKYKFEVYEKND
;
A
#
# COMPACT_ATOMS: atom_id res chain seq x y z
N MET A 1 -1.62 5.95 3.18
CA MET A 1 -0.94 6.33 1.91
C MET A 1 -0.20 7.66 2.07
N GLY A 2 0.82 7.94 1.27
CA GLY A 2 1.53 9.23 1.28
C GLY A 2 0.73 10.38 0.65
N ARG A 3 1.04 11.63 1.00
CA ARG A 3 0.36 12.84 0.46
C ARG A 3 0.31 12.89 -1.07
N LYS A 4 1.40 12.58 -1.77
CA LYS A 4 1.43 12.63 -3.25
C LYS A 4 0.50 11.58 -3.86
N THR A 5 0.48 10.37 -3.31
CA THR A 5 -0.46 9.29 -3.69
C THR A 5 -1.92 9.69 -3.46
N TRP A 6 -2.22 10.36 -2.35
CA TRP A 6 -3.58 10.89 -2.13
C TRP A 6 -4.01 11.87 -3.23
N LEU A 7 -3.12 12.80 -3.59
CA LEU A 7 -3.40 13.81 -4.61
C LEU A 7 -3.49 13.25 -6.02
N SER A 8 -2.83 12.12 -6.32
CA SER A 8 -2.90 11.46 -7.63
C SER A 8 -4.20 10.69 -7.86
N ILE A 9 -4.97 10.39 -6.81
CA ILE A 9 -6.30 9.77 -6.96
C ILE A 9 -7.28 10.83 -7.49
N PRO A 10 -8.07 10.54 -8.55
CA PRO A 10 -9.09 11.48 -9.04
C PRO A 10 -10.06 11.89 -7.92
N MET A 11 -10.51 13.16 -7.88
CA MET A 11 -11.37 13.67 -6.80
C MET A 11 -12.65 12.84 -6.61
N LYS A 12 -13.26 12.39 -7.71
CA LYS A 12 -14.47 11.53 -7.69
C LYS A 12 -14.25 10.16 -7.03
N ASN A 13 -12.99 9.75 -6.87
CA ASN A 13 -12.59 8.49 -6.24
C ASN A 13 -11.98 8.69 -4.84
N ARG A 14 -12.07 9.90 -4.28
CA ARG A 14 -11.64 10.24 -2.92
C ARG A 14 -12.85 10.44 -1.99
N PRO A 15 -12.83 9.91 -0.76
CA PRO A 15 -11.92 8.85 -0.30
C PRO A 15 -12.11 7.55 -1.08
N LEU A 16 -11.13 6.64 -0.97
CA LEU A 16 -11.33 5.29 -1.47
C LEU A 16 -12.54 4.66 -0.75
N LYS A 17 -13.60 4.35 -1.51
CA LYS A 17 -14.89 3.89 -0.98
C LYS A 17 -14.73 2.66 -0.08
N ASP A 18 -15.59 2.59 0.94
CA ASP A 18 -15.74 1.49 1.89
C ASP A 18 -14.46 1.17 2.69
N ARG A 19 -13.57 2.17 2.82
CA ARG A 19 -12.28 2.07 3.53
C ARG A 19 -12.01 3.31 4.37
N ILE A 20 -11.38 3.10 5.52
CA ILE A 20 -10.77 4.20 6.29
C ILE A 20 -9.50 4.66 5.55
N ASN A 21 -9.47 5.94 5.21
CA ASN A 21 -8.39 6.54 4.43
C ASN A 21 -7.51 7.42 5.35
N LEU A 22 -6.28 6.97 5.58
CA LEU A 22 -5.27 7.69 6.38
C LEU A 22 -4.15 8.21 5.46
N VAL A 23 -3.91 9.52 5.52
CA VAL A 23 -2.87 10.20 4.73
C VAL A 23 -1.64 10.48 5.60
N LEU A 24 -0.45 10.22 5.07
CA LEU A 24 0.82 10.56 5.70
C LEU A 24 1.34 11.89 5.15
N SER A 25 1.57 12.85 6.04
CA SER A 25 2.24 14.12 5.70
C SER A 25 2.89 14.75 6.92
N ARG A 26 4.12 15.23 6.73
CA ARG A 26 4.83 16.05 7.74
C ARG A 26 4.46 17.53 7.69
N LYS A 27 3.82 17.98 6.59
CA LYS A 27 3.53 19.41 6.33
C LYS A 27 2.08 19.79 6.59
N LEU A 28 1.14 18.88 6.37
CA LEU A 28 -0.27 19.15 6.62
C LEU A 28 -0.52 19.22 8.14
N LYS A 29 -1.43 20.10 8.54
CA LYS A 29 -1.89 20.22 9.92
C LYS A 29 -3.22 19.49 10.15
N GLU A 30 -3.99 19.28 9.09
CA GLU A 30 -5.29 18.63 9.10
C GLU A 30 -5.40 17.62 7.95
N PRO A 31 -6.24 16.58 8.06
CA PRO A 31 -6.51 15.67 6.96
C PRO A 31 -6.94 16.44 5.70
N PRO A 32 -6.38 16.13 4.51
CA PRO A 32 -6.86 16.76 3.29
C PRO A 32 -8.33 16.41 3.05
N GLN A 33 -9.08 17.30 2.38
CA GLN A 33 -10.52 17.13 2.14
C GLN A 33 -10.89 15.71 1.69
N GLY A 34 -11.79 15.07 2.44
CA GLY A 34 -12.28 13.71 2.20
C GLY A 34 -11.45 12.59 2.84
N ALA A 35 -10.23 12.85 3.32
CA ALA A 35 -9.48 11.88 4.12
C ALA A 35 -10.04 11.80 5.54
N HIS A 36 -10.00 10.62 6.14
CA HIS A 36 -10.52 10.38 7.49
C HIS A 36 -9.49 10.76 8.55
N PHE A 37 -8.21 10.46 8.31
CA PHE A 37 -7.14 10.67 9.28
C PHE A 37 -5.86 11.22 8.62
N LEU A 38 -5.06 11.91 9.42
CA LEU A 38 -3.73 12.40 9.08
C LEU A 38 -2.73 11.90 10.12
N ALA A 39 -1.58 11.40 9.67
CA ALA A 39 -0.44 11.11 10.55
C ALA A 39 0.86 11.67 9.97
N LYS A 40 1.85 11.94 10.84
CA LYS A 40 3.15 12.52 10.44
C LYS A 40 4.17 11.47 10.02
N SER A 41 3.98 10.22 10.45
CA SER A 41 4.84 9.06 10.17
C SER A 41 4.01 7.78 10.06
N LEU A 42 4.60 6.70 9.54
CA LEU A 42 3.92 5.39 9.55
C LEU A 42 3.72 4.89 10.99
N ASP A 43 4.67 5.13 11.89
CA ASP A 43 4.54 4.75 13.30
C ASP A 43 3.36 5.45 14.00
N ASP A 44 3.16 6.75 13.75
CA ASP A 44 2.00 7.47 14.29
C ASP A 44 0.69 6.89 13.74
N ALA A 45 0.67 6.50 12.46
CA ALA A 45 -0.50 5.87 11.85
C ALA A 45 -0.79 4.49 12.46
N LEU A 46 0.23 3.66 12.68
CA LEU A 46 0.11 2.35 13.31
C LEU A 46 -0.31 2.46 14.78
N LYS A 47 0.17 3.48 15.51
CA LYS A 47 -0.32 3.77 16.87
C LYS A 47 -1.78 4.22 16.88
N LEU A 48 -2.19 5.03 15.90
CA LEU A 48 -3.55 5.55 15.79
C LEU A 48 -4.58 4.43 15.58
N ILE A 49 -4.28 3.45 14.73
CA ILE A 49 -5.20 2.32 14.47
C ILE A 49 -5.37 1.39 15.69
N GLU A 50 -4.39 1.36 16.59
CA GLU A 50 -4.46 0.60 17.84
C GLU A 50 -5.27 1.30 18.94
N GLN A 51 -5.68 2.56 18.72
CA GLN A 51 -6.51 3.28 19.69
C GLN A 51 -7.94 2.72 19.70
N PRO A 52 -8.65 2.74 20.84
CA PRO A 52 -9.97 2.12 20.98
C PRO A 52 -11.01 2.53 19.91
N GLU A 53 -10.95 3.78 19.44
CA GLU A 53 -11.85 4.31 18.41
C GLU A 53 -11.73 3.59 17.06
N LEU A 54 -10.51 3.15 16.70
CA LEU A 54 -10.20 2.52 15.42
C LEU A 54 -9.97 1.02 15.53
N LYS A 55 -9.47 0.55 16.68
CA LYS A 55 -9.13 -0.87 16.89
C LYS A 55 -10.33 -1.81 16.66
N SER A 56 -11.54 -1.35 16.96
CA SER A 56 -12.78 -2.12 16.74
C SER A 56 -13.35 -2.01 15.31
N LYS A 57 -12.82 -1.09 14.49
CA LYS A 57 -13.32 -0.77 13.14
C LYS A 57 -12.36 -1.19 12.03
N VAL A 58 -11.09 -1.41 12.34
CA VAL A 58 -10.03 -1.75 11.39
C VAL A 58 -9.78 -3.25 11.44
N ASP A 59 -9.98 -3.91 10.30
CA ASP A 59 -9.60 -5.31 10.10
C ASP A 59 -8.19 -5.41 9.49
N MET A 60 -8.04 -5.00 8.23
CA MET A 60 -6.76 -5.04 7.52
C MET A 60 -6.16 -3.65 7.30
N VAL A 61 -4.83 -3.56 7.45
CA VAL A 61 -4.05 -2.35 7.14
C VAL A 61 -3.39 -2.49 5.78
N TRP A 62 -3.80 -1.66 4.82
CA TRP A 62 -3.25 -1.68 3.45
C TRP A 62 -2.37 -0.46 3.19
N ILE A 63 -1.07 -0.71 2.99
CA ILE A 63 -0.13 0.30 2.52
C ILE A 63 -0.24 0.41 1.00
N VAL A 64 -0.91 1.45 0.51
CA VAL A 64 -1.13 1.69 -0.93
C VAL A 64 -0.15 2.72 -1.53
N GLY A 65 1.03 2.85 -0.91
CA GLY A 65 2.13 3.67 -1.40
C GLY A 65 2.19 5.10 -0.88
N GLY A 66 3.08 5.96 -1.39
CA GLY A 66 4.03 5.71 -2.50
C GLY A 66 5.38 5.13 -2.07
N SER A 67 6.41 5.25 -2.93
CA SER A 67 7.74 4.64 -2.76
C SER A 67 8.34 4.78 -1.35
N SER A 68 8.36 5.99 -0.78
CA SER A 68 8.89 6.20 0.58
C SER A 68 8.08 5.48 1.67
N VAL A 69 6.76 5.37 1.50
CA VAL A 69 5.87 4.69 2.46
C VAL A 69 6.02 3.18 2.34
N TYR A 70 6.20 2.65 1.12
CA TYR A 70 6.54 1.26 0.90
C TYR A 70 7.88 0.91 1.55
N ALA A 71 8.91 1.71 1.33
CA ALA A 71 10.23 1.49 1.94
C ALA A 71 10.16 1.49 3.48
N GLU A 72 9.45 2.46 4.06
CA GLU A 72 9.25 2.54 5.51
C GLU A 72 8.49 1.31 6.04
N ALA A 73 7.44 0.86 5.34
CA ALA A 73 6.66 -0.31 5.74
C ALA A 73 7.46 -1.62 5.64
N MET A 74 8.21 -1.84 4.54
CA MET A 74 8.99 -3.06 4.34
C MET A 74 10.09 -3.26 5.40
N ASN A 75 10.57 -2.16 5.98
CA ASN A 75 11.53 -2.15 7.08
C ASN A 75 10.91 -2.39 8.46
N LYS A 76 9.57 -2.44 8.59
CA LYS A 76 8.92 -2.74 9.86
C LYS A 76 9.08 -4.22 10.24
N PRO A 77 9.22 -4.52 11.54
CA PRO A 77 9.12 -5.89 12.03
C PRO A 77 7.68 -6.40 11.89
N GLY A 78 7.52 -7.71 12.05
CA GLY A 78 6.22 -8.38 12.01
C GLY A 78 5.83 -8.85 10.62
N HIS A 79 4.60 -9.38 10.55
CA HIS A 79 4.07 -10.05 9.37
C HIS A 79 3.72 -9.04 8.27
N ILE A 80 4.35 -9.18 7.11
CA ILE A 80 4.15 -8.30 5.96
C ILE A 80 3.87 -9.15 4.72
N ARG A 81 2.81 -8.82 3.99
CA ARG A 81 2.57 -9.33 2.64
C ARG A 81 2.71 -8.23 1.60
N LEU A 82 3.38 -8.53 0.50
CA LEU A 82 3.47 -7.66 -0.67
C LEU A 82 2.59 -8.23 -1.77
N PHE A 83 1.49 -7.55 -2.07
CA PHE A 83 0.65 -7.85 -3.22
C PHE A 83 1.16 -7.04 -4.41
N VAL A 84 1.91 -7.69 -5.29
CA VAL A 84 2.65 -7.06 -6.39
C VAL A 84 1.97 -7.41 -7.71
N THR A 85 1.52 -6.39 -8.44
CA THR A 85 1.14 -6.56 -9.85
C THR A 85 2.38 -6.40 -10.70
N ARG A 86 2.87 -7.47 -11.31
CA ARG A 86 4.00 -7.45 -12.23
C ARG A 86 3.53 -7.02 -13.61
N ILE A 87 3.77 -5.77 -13.97
CA ILE A 87 3.59 -5.28 -15.34
C ILE A 87 4.74 -5.84 -16.19
N MET A 88 4.42 -6.58 -17.25
CA MET A 88 5.39 -7.31 -18.08
C MET A 88 5.90 -6.44 -19.24
N GLN A 89 6.14 -5.16 -18.97
CA GLN A 89 6.61 -4.16 -19.92
C GLN A 89 7.32 -3.03 -19.17
N GLU A 90 8.30 -2.41 -19.81
CA GLU A 90 9.01 -1.25 -19.28
C GLU A 90 8.27 0.06 -19.61
N PHE A 91 8.23 0.98 -18.64
CA PHE A 91 7.68 2.33 -18.79
C PHE A 91 8.66 3.34 -18.20
N GLU A 92 8.82 4.48 -18.85
CA GLU A 92 9.57 5.61 -18.30
C GLU A 92 8.99 5.98 -16.93
N SER A 93 9.84 6.01 -15.91
CA SER A 93 9.43 6.15 -14.51
C SER A 93 10.39 7.07 -13.76
N ASP A 94 9.85 7.93 -12.91
CA ASP A 94 10.61 8.85 -12.05
C ASP A 94 10.67 8.37 -10.58
N ILE A 95 9.84 7.38 -10.22
CA ILE A 95 9.71 6.82 -8.88
C ILE A 95 9.61 5.29 -8.98
N PHE A 96 10.41 4.60 -8.16
CA PHE A 96 10.53 3.14 -8.19
C PHE A 96 10.03 2.50 -6.89
N PHE A 97 9.54 1.27 -6.99
CA PHE A 97 9.24 0.43 -5.84
C PHE A 97 10.56 -0.08 -5.22
N PRO A 98 10.68 -0.20 -3.88
CA PRO A 98 11.88 -0.75 -3.25
C PRO A 98 12.15 -2.19 -3.69
N GLU A 99 13.42 -2.60 -3.72
CA GLU A 99 13.78 -3.97 -4.06
C GLU A 99 13.17 -4.97 -3.05
N VAL A 100 12.62 -6.07 -3.57
CA VAL A 100 12.09 -7.17 -2.75
C VAL A 100 13.22 -8.14 -2.44
N ASP A 101 13.78 -8.04 -1.25
CA ASP A 101 14.82 -8.95 -0.75
C ASP A 101 14.28 -10.38 -0.63
N LEU A 102 14.67 -11.26 -1.55
CA LEU A 102 14.20 -12.65 -1.61
C LEU A 102 14.76 -13.53 -0.47
N GLY A 103 15.76 -13.07 0.28
CA GLY A 103 16.17 -13.69 1.53
C GLY A 103 15.17 -13.43 2.66
N LYS A 104 14.49 -12.27 2.62
CA LYS A 104 13.47 -11.87 3.59
C LYS A 104 12.04 -12.15 3.15
N TYR A 105 11.77 -12.24 1.86
CA TYR A 105 10.42 -12.40 1.32
C TYR A 105 10.33 -13.62 0.43
N LYS A 106 9.36 -14.49 0.72
CA LYS A 106 9.06 -15.66 -0.10
C LYS A 106 7.89 -15.37 -1.02
N LEU A 107 8.06 -15.67 -2.32
CA LEU A 107 6.95 -15.69 -3.27
C LEU A 107 6.04 -16.87 -2.94
N LEU A 108 4.76 -16.60 -2.71
CA LEU A 108 3.75 -17.64 -2.51
C LEU A 108 3.34 -18.23 -3.87
N PRO A 109 3.23 -19.57 -4.00
CA PRO A 109 2.83 -20.20 -5.27
C PRO A 109 1.39 -19.84 -5.66
N LYS A 110 0.50 -19.67 -4.68
CA LYS A 110 -0.90 -19.24 -4.82
C LYS A 110 -1.33 -18.48 -3.56
N TYR A 111 -2.33 -17.61 -3.70
CA TYR A 111 -3.00 -16.98 -2.56
C TYR A 111 -4.52 -17.03 -2.78
N PRO A 112 -5.34 -17.37 -1.75
CA PRO A 112 -6.78 -17.45 -1.91
C PRO A 112 -7.39 -16.17 -2.52
N GLY A 113 -8.19 -16.33 -3.57
CA GLY A 113 -8.83 -15.20 -4.26
C GLY A 113 -7.93 -14.41 -5.22
N VAL A 114 -6.68 -14.81 -5.42
CA VAL A 114 -5.75 -14.17 -6.37
C VAL A 114 -5.51 -15.10 -7.56
N LEU A 115 -5.81 -14.62 -8.78
CA LEU A 115 -5.55 -15.35 -10.02
C LEU A 115 -4.05 -15.46 -10.29
N SER A 116 -3.61 -16.63 -10.75
CA SER A 116 -2.19 -16.89 -11.07
C SER A 116 -1.87 -16.73 -12.57
N ASP A 117 -2.87 -16.76 -13.43
CA ASP A 117 -2.68 -16.67 -14.88
C ASP A 117 -2.30 -15.24 -15.29
N VAL A 118 -1.61 -15.12 -16.43
CA VAL A 118 -1.32 -13.83 -17.05
C VAL A 118 -2.63 -13.17 -17.49
N GLN A 119 -2.77 -11.89 -17.14
CA GLN A 119 -3.86 -11.02 -17.53
C GLN A 119 -3.37 -10.05 -18.60
N GLU A 120 -4.28 -9.48 -19.39
CA GLU A 120 -3.96 -8.48 -20.39
C GLU A 120 -5.06 -7.44 -20.50
N GLU A 121 -4.69 -6.16 -20.46
CA GLU A 121 -5.59 -5.04 -20.74
C GLU A 121 -4.89 -4.04 -21.65
N LYS A 122 -5.55 -3.59 -22.72
CA LYS A 122 -5.00 -2.61 -23.69
C LYS A 122 -3.62 -3.03 -24.26
N GLY A 123 -3.42 -4.33 -24.46
CA GLY A 123 -2.16 -4.89 -24.97
C GLY A 123 -1.03 -4.97 -23.95
N ILE A 124 -1.29 -4.63 -22.68
CA ILE A 124 -0.29 -4.68 -21.60
C ILE A 124 -0.54 -5.93 -20.76
N LYS A 125 0.43 -6.84 -20.77
CA LYS A 125 0.38 -8.07 -19.96
C LYS A 125 0.82 -7.79 -18.53
N TYR A 126 0.12 -8.41 -17.58
CA TYR A 126 0.48 -8.36 -16.17
C TYR A 126 0.08 -9.64 -15.44
N LYS A 127 0.65 -9.87 -14.26
CA LYS A 127 0.25 -10.97 -13.37
C LYS A 127 0.28 -10.53 -11.91
N PHE A 128 -0.45 -11.24 -11.06
CA PHE A 128 -0.48 -10.99 -9.62
C PHE A 128 0.46 -11.93 -8.88
N GLU A 129 1.30 -11.37 -8.02
CA GLU A 129 2.19 -12.09 -7.13
C GLU A 129 1.93 -11.68 -5.69
N VAL A 130 2.02 -12.63 -4.76
CA VAL A 130 1.94 -12.36 -3.33
C VAL A 130 3.23 -12.85 -2.69
N TYR A 131 3.97 -11.93 -2.10
CA TYR A 131 5.12 -12.24 -1.28
C TYR A 131 4.75 -12.17 0.19
N GLU A 132 5.35 -13.02 1.00
CA GLU A 132 5.20 -13.02 2.45
C GLU A 132 6.58 -12.92 3.09
N LYS A 133 6.72 -12.03 4.07
CA LYS A 133 7.97 -11.88 4.81
C LYS A 133 8.23 -13.12 5.65
N ASN A 134 9.42 -13.70 5.53
CA ASN A 134 9.91 -14.76 6.41
C ASN A 134 10.08 -14.18 7.83
N ASP A 135 9.62 -14.92 8.83
CA ASP A 135 9.85 -14.60 10.25
C ASP A 135 11.34 -14.65 10.60
#